data_AF-A0A0M2KA34-F1
#
_entry.id   AF-A0A0M2KA34-F1
#
_cell.length_a   1.000
_cell.length_b   1.000
_cell.length_c   1.000
_cell.angle_alpha   90.00
_cell.angle_beta   90.00
_cell.angle_gamma   90.00
#
_symmetry.space_group_name_H-M   'P 1'
#
loop_
_entity.id
_entity.type
_entity.pdbx_description
1 polymer ?
#
loop_
_entity_poly.entity_id
_entity_poly.type
_entity_poly.pdbx_seq_one_letter_code
_entity_poly.pdbx_strand_id
1 'polypeptide(L)'
;MTTNNAHKKAARQHQAETGKPYSQALRDVDTADRRPNLVAHLGLDDDGAAVTLDLAEPSRGGSGPHCFITGRTGSGKSVLVERIARSLVEDQRTAPEVFVHSRLAKGRLPSTVTVLDPTTMLEDLVRLTDDRARENGAGNPAVVLIDDCDGWLTQPRMVRFVSSGGTLRSLVKEGRSLGIHLVLTMQHELVAAALGAAGSAAADNISTGIRLKSPSFSDLRMGEGLLQRSDGVDVHRCRVSDQDVRFRFEPV
;
A
#
# COMPACT_ATOMS: atom_id res chain seq x y z
N MET A 1 -7.26 26.17 6.15
CA MET A 1 -6.18 26.89 6.89
C MET A 1 -5.24 25.96 7.67
N THR A 2 -5.30 24.63 7.51
CA THR A 2 -4.65 23.63 8.37
C THR A 2 -3.33 23.03 7.82
N THR A 3 -3.01 23.23 6.55
CA THR A 3 -1.85 22.62 5.86
C THR A 3 -0.49 23.17 6.33
N ASN A 4 -0.44 24.44 6.76
CA ASN A 4 0.81 25.12 7.11
C ASN A 4 1.40 24.64 8.45
N ASN A 5 0.56 24.10 9.36
CA ASN A 5 1.02 23.62 10.67
C ASN A 5 1.62 22.22 10.61
N ALA A 6 1.06 21.32 9.79
CA ALA A 6 1.60 19.97 9.59
C ALA A 6 2.98 20.02 8.92
N HIS A 7 3.14 20.90 7.93
CA HIS A 7 4.40 21.09 7.21
C HIS A 7 5.52 21.61 8.11
N LYS A 8 5.23 22.63 8.92
CA LYS A 8 6.17 23.15 9.91
C LYS A 8 6.51 22.11 10.97
N LYS A 9 5.53 21.29 11.40
CA LYS A 9 5.76 20.20 12.35
C LYS A 9 6.70 19.14 11.78
N ALA A 10 6.49 18.72 10.53
CA ALA A 10 7.37 17.79 9.83
C ALA A 10 8.80 18.36 9.68
N ALA A 11 8.93 19.63 9.30
CA ALA A 11 10.22 20.30 9.22
C ALA A 11 10.93 20.43 10.58
N ARG A 12 10.18 20.67 11.67
CA ARG A 12 10.72 20.70 13.04
C ARG A 12 11.16 19.32 13.52
N GLN A 13 10.42 18.28 13.16
CA GLN A 13 10.78 16.91 13.48
C GLN A 13 12.03 16.47 12.72
N HIS A 14 12.08 16.70 11.41
CA HIS A 14 13.26 16.45 10.58
C HIS A 14 14.47 17.26 11.05
N GLN A 15 14.27 18.50 11.52
CA GLN A 15 15.31 19.31 12.17
C GLN A 15 15.84 18.64 13.46
N ALA A 16 14.96 18.09 14.31
CA ALA A 16 15.34 17.44 15.56
C ALA A 16 16.09 16.12 15.31
N GLU A 17 15.70 15.37 14.28
CA GLU A 17 16.27 14.07 13.91
C GLU A 17 17.64 14.23 13.21
N THR A 18 17.79 15.23 12.34
CA THR A 18 19.01 15.39 11.52
C THR A 18 19.99 16.42 12.06
N GLY A 19 19.60 17.25 13.03
CA GLY A 19 20.38 18.38 13.53
C GLY A 19 20.58 19.51 12.50
N LYS A 20 19.99 19.41 11.30
CA LYS A 20 20.13 20.42 10.26
C LYS A 20 19.42 21.73 10.65
N PRO A 21 19.90 22.89 10.17
CA PRO A 21 19.19 24.16 10.34
C PRO A 21 17.75 24.07 9.83
N TYR A 22 16.80 24.71 10.53
CA TYR A 22 15.37 24.67 10.19
C TYR A 22 15.07 25.00 8.72
N SER A 23 15.82 25.91 8.11
CA SER A 23 15.65 26.29 6.69
C SER A 23 16.15 25.25 5.69
N GLN A 24 17.09 24.39 6.09
CA GLN A 24 17.48 23.19 5.34
C GLN A 24 16.48 22.07 5.59
N ALA A 25 16.05 21.85 6.83
CA ALA A 25 15.04 20.84 7.14
C ALA A 25 13.69 21.12 6.44
N LEU A 26 13.28 22.38 6.38
CA LEU A 26 12.11 22.83 5.64
C LEU A 26 12.26 22.58 4.14
N ARG A 27 13.46 22.82 3.58
CA ARG A 27 13.75 22.51 2.17
C ARG A 27 13.76 21.02 1.90
N ASP A 28 14.33 20.20 2.78
CA ASP A 28 14.33 18.75 2.64
C ASP A 28 12.89 18.20 2.64
N VAL A 29 12.04 18.69 3.55
CA VAL A 29 10.60 18.35 3.58
C VAL A 29 9.87 18.83 2.32
N ASP A 30 10.14 20.05 1.85
CA ASP A 30 9.57 20.62 0.61
C ASP A 30 10.05 19.87 -0.65
N THR A 31 11.27 19.33 -0.64
CA THR A 31 11.83 18.53 -1.74
C THR A 31 11.27 17.11 -1.73
N ALA A 32 11.05 16.53 -0.55
CA ALA A 32 10.30 15.27 -0.40
C ALA A 32 8.84 15.43 -0.85
N ASP A 33 8.23 16.61 -0.62
CA ASP A 33 6.88 16.95 -1.07
C ASP A 33 6.79 17.21 -2.59
N ARG A 34 7.94 17.38 -3.27
CA ARG A 34 8.02 17.52 -4.74
C ARG A 34 8.18 16.21 -5.51
N ARG A 35 8.41 15.07 -4.85
CA ARG A 35 8.50 13.78 -5.56
C ARG A 35 7.13 13.45 -6.19
N PRO A 36 7.08 12.98 -7.45
CA PRO A 36 5.84 12.57 -8.07
C PRO A 36 5.17 11.46 -7.25
N ASN A 37 3.84 11.46 -7.22
CA ASN A 37 3.09 10.42 -6.53
C ASN A 37 3.29 9.06 -7.19
N LEU A 38 3.32 8.00 -6.37
CA LEU A 38 3.32 6.61 -6.83
C LEU A 38 1.91 6.23 -7.24
N VAL A 39 1.62 6.32 -8.53
CA VAL A 39 0.28 6.09 -9.07
C VAL A 39 0.27 4.82 -9.92
N ALA A 40 -0.58 3.87 -9.54
CA ALA A 40 -0.80 2.64 -10.29
C ALA A 40 -2.15 2.65 -10.99
N HIS A 41 -2.17 2.29 -12.27
CA HIS A 41 -3.39 2.14 -13.04
C HIS A 41 -4.13 0.83 -12.69
N LEU A 42 -5.41 0.93 -12.33
CA LEU A 42 -6.24 -0.22 -11.95
C LEU A 42 -7.12 -0.71 -13.11
N GLY A 43 -7.64 0.22 -13.91
CA GLY A 43 -8.60 -0.05 -14.98
C GLY A 43 -9.39 1.18 -15.36
N LEU A 44 -10.60 0.99 -15.89
CA LEU A 44 -11.48 2.07 -16.34
C LEU A 44 -12.80 2.07 -15.57
N ASP A 45 -13.37 3.25 -15.32
CA ASP A 45 -14.73 3.39 -14.80
C ASP A 45 -15.79 3.22 -15.92
N ASP A 46 -17.06 3.44 -15.58
CA ASP A 46 -18.19 3.29 -16.50
C ASP A 46 -18.20 4.35 -17.62
N ASP A 47 -17.52 5.49 -17.43
CA ASP A 47 -17.34 6.54 -18.43
C ASP A 47 -16.06 6.34 -19.27
N GLY A 48 -15.29 5.27 -18.99
CA GLY A 48 -14.03 4.97 -19.65
C GLY A 48 -12.84 5.79 -19.14
N ALA A 49 -12.98 6.51 -18.02
CA ALA A 49 -11.89 7.24 -17.41
C ALA A 49 -10.98 6.31 -16.59
N ALA A 50 -9.68 6.61 -16.56
CA ALA A 50 -8.70 5.81 -15.85
C ALA A 50 -8.89 5.89 -14.33
N VAL A 51 -9.06 4.73 -13.70
CA VAL A 51 -9.12 4.59 -12.25
C VAL A 51 -7.76 4.17 -11.73
N THR A 52 -7.21 4.97 -10.82
CA THR A 52 -5.84 4.80 -10.31
C THR A 52 -5.79 4.65 -8.79
N LEU A 53 -4.80 3.88 -8.33
CA LEU A 53 -4.36 3.80 -6.94
C LEU A 53 -3.17 4.73 -6.75
N ASP A 54 -3.39 5.85 -6.09
CA ASP A 54 -2.32 6.76 -5.67
C ASP A 54 -1.87 6.39 -4.25
N LEU A 55 -0.61 5.93 -4.11
CA LEU A 55 -0.02 5.52 -2.84
C LEU A 55 0.58 6.70 -2.04
N ALA A 56 0.39 7.94 -2.47
CA ALA A 56 0.69 9.10 -1.63
C ALA A 56 -0.34 9.24 -0.50
N GLU A 57 -0.02 10.01 0.54
CA GLU A 57 -0.97 10.27 1.63
C GLU A 57 -2.19 11.08 1.15
N PRO A 58 -3.34 10.97 1.85
CA PRO A 58 -4.49 11.83 1.64
C PRO A 58 -4.16 13.33 1.72
N SER A 59 -3.20 13.70 2.57
CA SER A 59 -2.71 15.08 2.69
C SER A 59 -2.09 15.64 1.40
N ARG A 60 -1.63 14.76 0.50
CA ARG A 60 -1.05 15.08 -0.83
C ARG A 60 -2.01 14.71 -1.98
N GLY A 61 -3.28 14.46 -1.68
CA GLY A 61 -4.30 14.07 -2.66
C GLY A 61 -4.25 12.60 -3.10
N GLY A 62 -3.38 11.78 -2.47
CA GLY A 62 -3.34 10.35 -2.70
C GLY A 62 -4.36 9.59 -1.85
N SER A 63 -4.35 8.26 -1.93
CA SER A 63 -5.29 7.40 -1.22
C SER A 63 -4.71 6.87 0.10
N GLY A 64 -3.39 6.84 0.24
CA GLY A 64 -2.65 6.37 1.41
C GLY A 64 -1.49 5.44 1.04
N PRO A 65 -0.44 5.37 1.86
CA PRO A 65 0.77 4.59 1.56
C PRO A 65 0.54 3.08 1.54
N HIS A 66 -0.59 2.63 2.07
CA HIS A 66 -0.93 1.23 2.17
C HIS A 66 -2.35 0.99 1.64
N CYS A 67 -2.58 -0.19 1.07
CA CYS A 67 -3.85 -0.59 0.50
C CYS A 67 -4.15 -2.05 0.79
N PHE A 68 -5.40 -2.37 1.11
CA PHE A 68 -5.90 -3.75 1.09
C PHE A 68 -6.68 -4.05 -0.18
N ILE A 69 -6.58 -5.27 -0.68
CA ILE A 69 -7.41 -5.77 -1.79
C ILE A 69 -8.14 -7.01 -1.28
N THR A 70 -9.46 -6.92 -1.13
CA THR A 70 -10.27 -8.04 -0.65
C THR A 70 -11.16 -8.61 -1.73
N GLY A 71 -11.34 -9.92 -1.74
CA GLY A 71 -12.26 -10.58 -2.66
C GLY A 71 -12.18 -12.10 -2.57
N ARG A 72 -13.19 -12.80 -3.08
CA ARG A 72 -13.21 -14.27 -3.05
C ARG A 72 -12.21 -14.89 -4.03
N THR A 73 -12.01 -16.20 -3.97
CA THR A 73 -11.22 -16.93 -4.98
C THR A 73 -11.78 -16.71 -6.39
N GLY A 74 -10.89 -16.42 -7.35
CA GLY A 74 -11.26 -16.13 -8.74
C GLY A 74 -11.71 -14.69 -9.01
N SER A 75 -11.78 -13.82 -8.00
CA SER A 75 -12.19 -12.42 -8.19
C SER A 75 -11.18 -11.55 -8.94
N GLY A 76 -9.96 -12.07 -9.17
CA GLY A 76 -8.90 -11.36 -9.89
C GLY A 76 -7.91 -10.60 -9.01
N LYS A 77 -7.81 -10.91 -7.70
CA LYS A 77 -6.82 -10.29 -6.79
C LYS A 77 -5.39 -10.32 -7.34
N SER A 78 -4.90 -11.51 -7.69
CA SER A 78 -3.54 -11.68 -8.23
C SER A 78 -3.34 -10.91 -9.54
N VAL A 79 -4.33 -10.93 -10.44
CA VAL A 79 -4.32 -10.17 -11.70
C VAL A 79 -4.21 -8.66 -11.43
N LEU A 80 -4.97 -8.16 -10.46
CA LEU A 80 -4.94 -6.75 -10.09
C LEU A 80 -3.57 -6.36 -9.50
N VAL A 81 -2.98 -7.20 -8.65
CA VAL A 81 -1.65 -6.92 -8.10
C VAL A 81 -0.57 -6.95 -9.18
N GLU A 82 -0.63 -7.90 -10.12
CA GLU A 82 0.29 -7.91 -11.28
C GLU A 82 0.16 -6.63 -12.12
N ARG A 83 -1.06 -6.15 -12.32
CA ARG A 83 -1.35 -4.90 -13.04
C ARG A 83 -0.79 -3.69 -12.28
N ILE A 84 -0.97 -3.63 -10.96
CA ILE A 84 -0.36 -2.60 -10.10
C ILE A 84 1.17 -2.63 -10.21
N ALA A 85 1.79 -3.82 -10.11
CA ALA A 85 3.23 -3.98 -10.20
C ALA A 85 3.78 -3.45 -11.54
N ARG A 86 3.14 -3.85 -12.64
CA ARG A 86 3.54 -3.43 -13.99
C ARG A 86 3.41 -1.91 -14.16
N SER A 87 2.26 -1.35 -13.78
CA SER A 87 2.01 0.09 -13.89
C SER A 87 3.04 0.91 -13.11
N LEU A 88 3.45 0.47 -11.92
CA LEU A 88 4.43 1.17 -11.10
C LEU A 88 5.85 1.10 -11.70
N VAL A 89 6.22 -0.06 -12.26
CA VAL A 89 7.52 -0.23 -12.93
C VAL A 89 7.61 0.59 -14.20
N GLU A 90 6.50 0.74 -14.94
CA GLU A 90 6.45 1.51 -16.18
C GLU A 90 6.56 3.03 -15.93
N ASP A 91 6.27 3.51 -14.71
CA ASP A 91 6.39 4.93 -14.36
C ASP A 91 7.84 5.36 -14.11
N GLN A 92 8.50 5.82 -15.18
CA GLN A 92 9.88 6.30 -15.16
C GLN A 92 10.09 7.54 -14.29
N ARG A 93 9.03 8.25 -13.89
CA ARG A 93 9.15 9.47 -13.06
C ARG A 93 9.45 9.14 -11.61
N THR A 94 8.99 7.98 -11.14
CA THR A 94 9.10 7.55 -9.74
C THR A 94 10.05 6.38 -9.55
N ALA A 95 10.18 5.51 -10.56
CA ALA A 95 11.08 4.35 -10.59
C ALA A 95 11.20 3.61 -9.24
N PRO A 96 10.07 3.18 -8.65
CA PRO A 96 10.06 2.55 -7.35
C PRO A 96 10.74 1.18 -7.39
N GLU A 97 11.28 0.77 -6.25
CA GLU A 97 11.67 -0.63 -6.03
C GLU A 97 10.40 -1.45 -5.77
N VAL A 98 10.06 -2.36 -6.68
CA VAL A 98 8.82 -3.16 -6.57
C VAL A 98 9.17 -4.57 -6.11
N PHE A 99 8.58 -4.99 -5.01
CA PHE A 99 8.71 -6.31 -4.43
C PHE A 99 7.38 -7.06 -4.54
N VAL A 100 7.37 -8.28 -5.08
CA VAL A 100 6.16 -9.10 -5.24
C VAL A 100 6.30 -10.45 -4.56
N HIS A 101 5.26 -10.90 -3.88
CA HIS A 101 5.19 -12.27 -3.38
C HIS A 101 5.29 -13.30 -4.52
N SER A 102 6.11 -14.35 -4.37
CA SER A 102 6.43 -15.32 -5.43
C SER A 102 5.24 -16.00 -6.11
N ARG A 103 4.08 -16.06 -5.46
CA ARG A 103 2.84 -16.56 -6.07
C ARG A 103 2.46 -15.76 -7.33
N LEU A 104 2.78 -14.46 -7.34
CA LEU A 104 2.56 -13.53 -8.45
C LEU A 104 3.63 -13.63 -9.54
N ALA A 105 4.79 -14.23 -9.25
CA ALA A 105 5.86 -14.40 -10.22
C ALA A 105 5.54 -15.44 -11.33
N LYS A 106 4.37 -16.09 -11.24
CA LYS A 106 3.82 -16.91 -12.33
C LYS A 106 3.27 -16.06 -13.48
N GLY A 107 2.94 -14.79 -13.22
CA GLY A 107 2.62 -13.80 -14.25
C GLY A 107 3.89 -13.31 -14.95
N ARG A 108 3.76 -12.85 -16.20
CA ARG A 108 4.87 -12.25 -16.95
C ARG A 108 5.15 -10.84 -16.41
N LEU A 109 5.80 -10.78 -15.25
CA LEU A 109 6.24 -9.56 -14.59
C LEU A 109 7.54 -9.04 -15.21
N PRO A 110 7.78 -7.72 -15.21
CA PRO A 110 9.06 -7.15 -15.64
C PRO A 110 10.23 -7.67 -14.80
N SER A 111 11.41 -7.81 -15.41
CA SER A 111 12.63 -8.29 -14.74
C SER A 111 13.17 -7.35 -13.65
N THR A 112 12.66 -6.11 -13.61
CA THR A 112 12.99 -5.11 -12.59
C THR A 112 12.23 -5.32 -11.28
N VAL A 113 11.23 -6.21 -11.26
CA VAL A 113 10.50 -6.59 -10.05
C VAL A 113 11.32 -7.61 -9.25
N THR A 114 11.50 -7.35 -7.96
CA THR A 114 12.10 -8.30 -7.03
C THR A 114 11.05 -9.27 -6.52
N VAL A 115 11.29 -10.58 -6.69
CA VAL A 115 10.38 -11.61 -6.19
C VAL A 115 10.78 -12.01 -4.76
N LEU A 116 9.82 -11.93 -3.84
CA LEU A 116 9.97 -12.35 -2.45
C LEU A 116 9.65 -13.83 -2.32
N ASP A 117 10.65 -14.62 -1.91
CA ASP A 117 10.47 -16.03 -1.60
C ASP A 117 9.66 -16.16 -0.30
N PRO A 118 8.60 -16.98 -0.25
CA PRO A 118 7.78 -17.08 0.96
C PRO A 118 8.59 -17.51 2.17
N THR A 119 9.64 -18.31 1.99
CA THR A 119 10.51 -18.82 3.06
C THR A 119 11.38 -17.71 3.69
N THR A 120 11.89 -16.76 2.90
CA THR A 120 12.75 -15.66 3.37
C THR A 120 12.03 -14.32 3.51
N MET A 121 10.80 -14.19 2.99
CA MET A 121 10.07 -12.92 2.89
C MET A 121 10.02 -12.12 4.19
N LEU A 122 9.92 -12.78 5.34
CA LEU A 122 9.97 -12.07 6.63
C LEU A 122 11.31 -11.37 6.86
N GLU A 123 12.41 -12.07 6.63
CA GLU A 123 13.76 -11.57 6.81
C GLU A 123 14.05 -10.46 5.80
N ASP A 124 13.57 -10.62 4.56
CA ASP A 124 13.66 -9.61 3.51
C ASP A 124 12.92 -8.32 3.89
N LEU A 125 11.71 -8.43 4.47
CA LEU A 125 10.93 -7.26 4.92
C LEU A 125 11.55 -6.58 6.14
N VAL A 126 12.06 -7.35 7.10
CA VAL A 126 12.80 -6.80 8.25
C VAL A 126 14.03 -6.06 7.76
N ARG A 127 14.83 -6.68 6.88
CA ARG A 127 16.03 -6.08 6.32
C ARG A 127 15.72 -4.79 5.56
N LEU A 128 14.69 -4.79 4.70
CA LEU A 128 14.24 -3.60 4.00
C LEU A 128 13.89 -2.49 4.99
N THR A 129 13.12 -2.81 6.03
CA THR A 129 12.72 -1.84 7.07
C THR A 129 13.95 -1.23 7.76
N ASP A 130 14.91 -2.07 8.16
CA ASP A 130 16.13 -1.64 8.84
C ASP A 130 17.06 -0.82 7.93
N ASP A 131 17.22 -1.21 6.67
CA ASP A 131 17.98 -0.48 5.66
C ASP A 131 17.40 0.92 5.46
N ARG A 132 16.07 1.02 5.29
CA ARG A 132 15.39 2.31 5.16
C ARG A 132 15.47 3.18 6.40
N ALA A 133 15.40 2.58 7.58
CA ALA A 133 15.55 3.31 8.84
C ALA A 133 16.95 3.92 8.96
N ARG A 134 18.00 3.17 8.59
CA ARG A 134 19.39 3.68 8.55
C ARG A 134 19.57 4.82 7.56
N GLU A 135 18.89 4.75 6.43
CA GLU A 135 18.96 5.74 5.37
C GLU A 135 18.04 6.95 5.59
N ASN A 136 17.27 6.99 6.69
CA ASN A 136 16.20 7.97 6.92
C ASN A 136 15.25 8.08 5.71
N GLY A 137 14.94 6.95 5.06
CA GLY A 137 14.07 6.91 3.88
C GLY A 137 14.66 7.55 2.61
N ALA A 138 15.97 7.79 2.54
CA ALA A 138 16.60 8.53 1.44
C ALA A 138 16.61 7.82 0.06
N GLY A 139 16.21 6.55 -0.03
CA GLY A 139 16.16 5.78 -1.29
C GLY A 139 14.95 6.05 -2.21
N ASN A 140 14.86 5.28 -3.30
CA ASN A 140 13.67 5.24 -4.15
C ASN A 140 12.52 4.58 -3.37
N PRO A 141 11.27 5.03 -3.49
CA PRO A 141 10.19 4.39 -2.75
C PRO A 141 10.10 2.88 -3.04
N ALA A 142 9.91 2.08 -2.00
CA ALA A 142 9.69 0.66 -2.09
C ALA A 142 8.19 0.37 -2.06
N VAL A 143 7.69 -0.42 -3.01
CA VAL A 143 6.30 -0.90 -3.01
C VAL A 143 6.32 -2.41 -2.85
N VAL A 144 5.77 -2.90 -1.74
CA VAL A 144 5.70 -4.32 -1.40
C VAL A 144 4.29 -4.83 -1.66
N LEU A 145 4.17 -5.79 -2.57
CA LEU A 145 2.93 -6.37 -3.05
C LEU A 145 2.81 -7.83 -2.55
N ILE A 146 1.97 -8.08 -1.55
CA ILE A 146 1.80 -9.40 -0.94
C ILE A 146 0.44 -9.99 -1.35
N ASP A 147 0.48 -11.05 -2.15
CA ASP A 147 -0.71 -11.81 -2.55
C ASP A 147 -1.04 -12.93 -1.55
N ASP A 148 -2.32 -13.26 -1.43
CA ASP A 148 -2.88 -14.29 -0.54
C ASP A 148 -2.37 -14.21 0.90
N CYS A 149 -2.49 -13.03 1.54
CA CYS A 149 -2.02 -12.84 2.90
C CYS A 149 -2.68 -13.81 3.89
N ASP A 150 -3.92 -14.25 3.69
CA ASP A 150 -4.60 -15.16 4.62
C ASP A 150 -3.81 -16.47 4.81
N GLY A 151 -3.38 -17.09 3.71
CA GLY A 151 -2.59 -18.32 3.75
C GLY A 151 -1.18 -18.11 4.32
N TRP A 152 -0.60 -16.92 4.13
CA TRP A 152 0.69 -16.58 4.69
C TRP A 152 0.62 -16.33 6.20
N LEU A 153 -0.37 -15.55 6.65
CA LEU A 153 -0.56 -15.13 8.04
C LEU A 153 -0.90 -16.27 9.00
N THR A 154 -1.49 -17.37 8.49
CA THR A 154 -1.77 -18.57 9.30
C THR A 154 -0.52 -19.41 9.63
N GLN A 155 0.64 -19.10 9.04
CA GLN A 155 1.86 -19.86 9.28
C GLN A 155 2.44 -19.57 10.69
N PRO A 156 2.92 -20.59 11.45
CA PRO A 156 3.39 -20.39 12.82
C PRO A 156 4.48 -19.31 12.99
N ARG A 157 5.37 -19.19 12.00
CA ARG A 157 6.42 -18.16 11.96
C ARG A 157 5.89 -16.72 11.87
N MET A 158 4.66 -16.54 11.38
CA MET A 158 4.04 -15.22 11.21
C MET A 158 3.42 -14.66 12.49
N VAL A 159 3.30 -15.46 13.55
CA VAL A 159 2.79 -14.99 14.85
C VAL A 159 3.60 -13.79 15.36
N ARG A 160 4.92 -13.81 15.20
CA ARG A 160 5.76 -12.66 15.57
C ARG A 160 5.56 -11.47 14.64
N PHE A 161 5.38 -11.70 13.34
CA PHE A 161 5.21 -10.66 12.33
C PHE A 161 3.98 -9.79 12.58
N VAL A 162 2.86 -10.40 13.01
CA VAL A 162 1.60 -9.69 13.29
C VAL A 162 1.35 -9.39 14.77
N SER A 163 2.34 -9.66 15.64
CA SER A 163 2.24 -9.34 17.07
C SER A 163 2.19 -7.82 17.32
N SER A 164 1.83 -7.41 18.54
CA SER A 164 1.73 -5.99 18.93
C SER A 164 3.04 -5.18 18.80
N GLY A 165 4.18 -5.84 18.57
CA GLY A 165 5.47 -5.23 18.23
C GLY A 165 6.12 -5.82 16.98
N GLY A 166 5.34 -6.54 16.17
CA GLY A 166 5.82 -7.21 14.97
C GLY A 166 6.04 -6.25 13.80
N THR A 167 6.83 -6.70 12.82
CA THR A 167 7.23 -5.92 11.65
C THR A 167 6.05 -5.39 10.85
N LEU A 168 4.92 -6.13 10.75
CA LEU A 168 3.74 -5.64 10.03
C LEU A 168 3.20 -4.35 10.66
N ARG A 169 3.14 -4.31 11.98
CA ARG A 169 2.64 -3.14 12.71
C ARG A 169 3.53 -1.93 12.48
N SER A 170 4.86 -2.11 12.50
CA SER A 170 5.81 -1.04 12.20
C SER A 170 5.71 -0.58 10.75
N LEU A 171 5.65 -1.51 9.79
CA LEU A 171 5.48 -1.19 8.37
C LEU A 171 4.21 -0.40 8.10
N VAL A 172 3.09 -0.76 8.74
CA VAL A 172 1.81 -0.07 8.58
C VAL A 172 1.80 1.32 9.23
N LYS A 173 2.53 1.52 10.33
CA LYS A 173 2.56 2.80 11.06
C LYS A 173 3.63 3.77 10.55
N GLU A 174 4.80 3.24 10.22
CA GLU A 174 6.04 3.98 9.97
C GLU A 174 6.58 3.71 8.56
N GLY A 175 6.00 2.77 7.80
CA GLY A 175 6.47 2.40 6.47
C GLY A 175 6.60 3.60 5.55
N ARG A 176 5.64 4.53 5.57
CA ARG A 176 5.73 5.76 4.77
C ARG A 176 6.98 6.59 5.09
N SER A 177 7.29 6.85 6.37
CA SER A 177 8.50 7.61 6.73
C SER A 177 9.78 6.91 6.27
N LEU A 178 9.70 5.60 6.06
CA LEU A 178 10.77 4.77 5.51
C LEU A 178 10.71 4.66 3.98
N GLY A 179 9.74 5.31 3.32
CA GLY A 179 9.52 5.20 1.88
C GLY A 179 8.98 3.83 1.45
N ILE A 180 8.36 3.07 2.35
CA ILE A 180 7.80 1.74 2.13
C ILE A 180 6.27 1.82 2.05
N HIS A 181 5.73 1.33 0.93
CA HIS A 181 4.31 1.26 0.64
C HIS A 181 3.88 -0.21 0.57
N LEU A 182 2.66 -0.52 1.01
CA LEU A 182 2.19 -1.92 1.09
C LEU A 182 0.90 -2.10 0.30
N VAL A 183 0.81 -3.14 -0.50
CA VAL A 183 -0.46 -3.63 -1.05
C VAL A 183 -0.63 -5.08 -0.63
N LEU A 184 -1.68 -5.32 0.14
CA LEU A 184 -1.93 -6.62 0.76
C LEU A 184 -3.25 -7.17 0.26
N THR A 185 -3.24 -8.39 -0.28
CA THR A 185 -4.49 -9.03 -0.70
C THR A 185 -5.00 -10.00 0.35
N MET A 186 -6.32 -10.06 0.51
CA MET A 186 -6.97 -10.96 1.45
C MET A 186 -8.27 -11.53 0.87
N GLN A 187 -8.67 -12.69 1.34
CA GLN A 187 -10.00 -13.26 1.13
C GLN A 187 -10.94 -12.81 2.24
N HIS A 188 -10.42 -12.61 3.46
CA HIS A 188 -11.17 -12.03 4.55
C HIS A 188 -11.54 -10.57 4.25
N GLU A 189 -12.86 -10.29 4.27
CA GLU A 189 -13.39 -8.94 4.10
C GLU A 189 -13.08 -8.04 5.30
N LEU A 190 -13.09 -8.61 6.51
CA LEU A 190 -12.73 -7.92 7.76
C LEU A 190 -11.22 -8.01 8.02
N VAL A 191 -10.48 -7.14 7.35
CA VAL A 191 -9.01 -7.06 7.41
C VAL A 191 -8.47 -6.95 8.84
N ALA A 192 -9.09 -6.11 9.69
CA ALA A 192 -8.67 -5.93 11.07
C ALA A 192 -8.73 -7.25 11.87
N ALA A 193 -9.70 -8.12 11.57
CA ALA A 193 -9.79 -9.44 12.20
C ALA A 193 -8.71 -10.40 11.66
N ALA A 194 -8.42 -10.35 10.36
CA ALA A 194 -7.45 -11.22 9.71
C ALA A 194 -6.00 -10.97 10.18
N LEU A 195 -5.69 -9.75 10.63
CA LEU A 195 -4.34 -9.35 11.02
C LEU A 195 -4.01 -9.53 12.52
N GLY A 196 -4.92 -10.13 13.29
CA GLY A 196 -4.69 -10.36 14.72
C GLY A 196 -4.32 -9.06 15.47
N ALA A 197 -3.23 -9.08 16.23
CA ALA A 197 -2.79 -7.94 17.04
C ALA A 197 -2.35 -6.71 16.21
N ALA A 198 -1.96 -6.90 14.93
CA ALA A 198 -1.67 -5.80 14.02
C ALA A 198 -2.95 -5.17 13.42
N GLY A 199 -4.11 -5.78 13.63
CA GLY A 199 -5.38 -5.36 13.03
C GLY A 199 -5.81 -3.94 13.36
N SER A 200 -5.66 -3.50 14.62
CA SER A 200 -5.95 -2.11 15.00
C SER A 200 -5.00 -1.12 14.33
N ALA A 201 -3.71 -1.45 14.20
CA ALA A 201 -2.77 -0.58 13.50
C ALA A 201 -3.11 -0.48 12.01
N ALA A 202 -3.48 -1.59 11.36
CA ALA A 202 -3.98 -1.57 9.99
C ALA A 202 -5.27 -0.74 9.86
N ALA A 203 -6.19 -0.87 10.81
CA ALA A 203 -7.42 -0.08 10.83
C ALA A 203 -7.14 1.43 10.88
N ASP A 204 -6.17 1.84 11.71
CA ASP A 204 -5.88 3.25 11.98
C ASP A 204 -4.99 3.91 10.91
N ASN A 205 -4.22 3.12 10.14
CA ASN A 205 -3.18 3.67 9.25
C ASN A 205 -3.39 3.30 7.77
N ILE A 206 -4.45 2.56 7.43
CA ILE A 206 -4.77 2.18 6.06
C ILE A 206 -6.12 2.76 5.66
N SER A 207 -6.09 3.79 4.84
CA SER A 207 -7.25 4.55 4.37
C SER A 207 -7.74 4.13 2.97
N THR A 208 -7.10 3.16 2.33
CA THR A 208 -7.49 2.66 1.00
C THR A 208 -7.80 1.18 1.03
N GLY A 209 -8.91 0.82 0.39
CA GLY A 209 -9.24 -0.57 0.14
C GLY A 209 -9.85 -0.76 -1.23
N ILE A 210 -9.52 -1.86 -1.88
CA ILE A 210 -10.13 -2.26 -3.13
C ILE A 210 -10.97 -3.50 -2.87
N ARG A 211 -12.24 -3.44 -3.26
CA ARG A 211 -13.18 -4.56 -3.15
C ARG A 211 -13.36 -5.18 -4.51
N LEU A 212 -13.09 -6.46 -4.59
CA LEU A 212 -13.46 -7.27 -5.72
C LEU A 212 -14.67 -8.11 -5.36
N LYS A 213 -15.24 -8.79 -6.34
CA LYS A 213 -16.37 -9.70 -6.16
C LYS A 213 -16.23 -10.58 -4.90
N SER A 214 -17.22 -10.50 -4.02
CA SER A 214 -17.29 -11.21 -2.74
C SER A 214 -18.75 -11.38 -2.29
N PRO A 215 -19.04 -12.00 -1.12
CA PRO A 215 -20.40 -12.02 -0.57
C PRO A 215 -20.96 -10.63 -0.27
N SER A 216 -20.19 -9.73 0.36
CA SER A 216 -20.64 -8.38 0.68
C SER A 216 -20.72 -7.48 -0.56
N PHE A 217 -19.88 -7.73 -1.57
CA PHE A 217 -19.88 -7.02 -2.85
C PHE A 217 -20.35 -7.97 -3.96
N SER A 218 -21.60 -8.42 -3.82
CA SER A 218 -22.20 -9.43 -4.69
C SER A 218 -22.71 -8.87 -6.03
N ASP A 219 -22.80 -7.57 -6.18
CA ASP A 219 -23.16 -6.88 -7.41
C ASP A 219 -21.96 -6.72 -8.39
N LEU A 220 -20.73 -6.83 -7.89
CA LEU A 220 -19.51 -6.81 -8.72
C LEU A 220 -19.41 -8.08 -9.58
N ARG A 221 -18.92 -7.93 -10.82
CA ARG A 221 -18.57 -9.06 -11.69
C ARG A 221 -17.11 -9.46 -11.50
N MET A 222 -16.72 -10.62 -12.04
CA MET A 222 -15.31 -11.00 -12.09
C MET A 222 -14.56 -9.99 -12.97
N GLY A 223 -13.41 -9.50 -12.50
CA GLY A 223 -12.66 -8.43 -13.17
C GLY A 223 -13.24 -7.02 -12.96
N GLU A 224 -14.22 -6.86 -12.08
CA GLU A 224 -14.66 -5.56 -11.58
C GLU A 224 -14.18 -5.36 -10.14
N GLY A 225 -13.91 -4.09 -9.83
CA GLY A 225 -13.54 -3.66 -8.49
C GLY A 225 -14.23 -2.37 -8.10
N LEU A 226 -14.20 -2.11 -6.80
CA LEU A 226 -14.64 -0.87 -6.17
C LEU A 226 -13.45 -0.33 -5.39
N LEU A 227 -12.92 0.81 -5.81
CA LEU A 227 -11.88 1.53 -5.09
C LEU A 227 -12.55 2.37 -4.01
N GLN A 228 -12.32 1.98 -2.76
CA GLN A 228 -12.79 2.68 -1.58
C GLN A 228 -11.70 3.58 -1.04
N ARG A 229 -11.96 4.88 -1.05
CA ARG A 229 -11.10 5.90 -0.43
C ARG A 229 -11.81 6.37 0.82
N SER A 230 -11.08 6.44 1.91
CA SER A 230 -11.64 6.85 3.19
C SER A 230 -11.07 8.19 3.64
N ASP A 231 -11.95 8.97 4.25
CA ASP A 231 -11.66 9.99 5.26
C ASP A 231 -11.73 9.40 6.70
N GLY A 232 -12.09 8.12 6.86
CA GLY A 232 -12.20 7.37 8.13
C GLY A 232 -12.57 5.87 8.03
N VAL A 233 -13.04 5.27 9.13
CA VAL A 233 -13.18 3.83 9.47
C VAL A 233 -13.82 2.87 8.41
N ASP A 234 -14.48 3.37 7.37
CA ASP A 234 -15.37 2.59 6.48
C ASP A 234 -14.66 1.54 5.61
N VAL A 235 -13.39 1.77 5.25
CA VAL A 235 -12.56 0.81 4.51
C VAL A 235 -12.25 -0.45 5.32
N HIS A 236 -12.46 -0.48 6.64
CA HIS A 236 -12.29 -1.72 7.42
C HIS A 236 -13.60 -2.45 7.69
N ARG A 237 -14.73 -1.81 7.35
CA ARG A 237 -16.09 -2.32 7.61
C ARG A 237 -16.82 -2.78 6.35
N CYS A 238 -16.18 -2.72 5.18
CA CYS A 238 -16.77 -3.12 3.90
C CYS A 238 -18.10 -2.41 3.60
N ARG A 239 -18.19 -1.12 3.90
CA ARG A 239 -19.37 -0.31 3.58
C ARG A 239 -19.13 0.51 2.34
N VAL A 240 -20.13 0.57 1.45
CA VAL A 240 -20.09 1.42 0.26
C VAL A 240 -20.27 2.89 0.69
N SER A 241 -19.53 3.77 0.05
CA SER A 241 -19.63 5.23 0.18
C SER A 241 -19.90 5.88 -1.17
N ASP A 242 -20.48 7.09 -1.17
CA ASP A 242 -20.68 7.89 -2.38
C ASP A 242 -19.35 8.34 -3.02
N GLN A 243 -18.23 8.19 -2.31
CA GLN A 243 -16.88 8.47 -2.81
C GLN A 243 -16.21 7.25 -3.46
N ASP A 244 -16.86 6.08 -3.43
CA ASP A 244 -16.30 4.86 -3.99
C ASP A 244 -16.35 4.89 -5.52
N VAL A 245 -15.26 4.47 -6.15
CA VAL A 245 -15.14 4.48 -7.62
C VAL A 245 -15.16 3.04 -8.12
N ARG A 246 -16.20 2.69 -8.89
CA ARG A 246 -16.27 1.39 -9.58
C ARG A 246 -15.33 1.40 -10.78
N PHE A 247 -14.67 0.27 -11.01
CA PHE A 247 -13.81 0.10 -12.17
C PHE A 247 -13.85 -1.33 -12.70
N ARG A 248 -13.47 -1.48 -13.96
CA ARG A 248 -13.26 -2.77 -14.62
C ARG A 248 -11.82 -2.88 -15.07
N PHE A 249 -11.26 -4.07 -14.91
CA PHE A 249 -9.93 -4.39 -15.42
C PHE A 249 -9.95 -4.28 -16.93
N GLU A 250 -8.93 -3.66 -17.51
CA GLU A 250 -8.75 -3.74 -18.95
C GLU A 250 -8.26 -5.14 -19.34
N PRO A 251 -8.45 -5.55 -20.59
CA PRO A 251 -7.70 -6.66 -21.16
C PRO A 251 -6.20 -6.40 -21.02
N VAL A 252 -5.42 -7.47 -20.79
CA VAL A 252 -3.95 -7.44 -20.81
C VAL A 252 -3.47 -7.86 -22.20
#